data_AF-A0A916YFT4-F1
#
_entry.id   AF-A0A916YFT4-F1
#
_cell.length_a   1.000
_cell.length_b   1.000
_cell.length_c   1.000
_cell.angle_alpha   90.00
_cell.angle_beta   90.00
_cell.angle_gamma   90.00
#
_symmetry.space_group_name_H-M   'P 1'
#
loop_
_entity.id
_entity.type
_entity.pdbx_description
1 polymer ?
#
loop_
_entity_poly.entity_id
_entity_poly.type
_entity_poly.pdbx_seq_one_letter_code
_entity_poly.pdbx_strand_id
1 'polypeptide(L)' 'MLTTIAKFRDDENGATAIEYGLIVALIGIAMMVGLNGVAGATNNMWTYVADSTTEAMQKSG' A
#
# COMPACT_ATOMS: atom_id res chain seq x y z
N MET A 1 22.41 34.02 -18.79
CA MET A 1 21.16 34.00 -18.01
C MET A 1 19.98 33.50 -18.85
N LEU A 2 19.68 34.11 -20.01
CA LEU A 2 18.62 33.67 -20.93
C LEU A 2 18.77 32.21 -21.38
N THR A 3 20.00 31.75 -21.62
CA THR A 3 20.31 30.38 -22.04
C THR A 3 20.01 29.32 -20.97
N THR A 4 20.09 29.68 -19.69
CA THR A 4 19.78 28.77 -18.58
C THR A 4 18.26 28.58 -18.46
N ILE A 5 17.49 29.66 -18.59
CA ILE A 5 16.02 29.63 -18.56
C ILE A 5 15.47 28.87 -19.76
N ALA A 6 16.06 29.05 -20.95
CA ALA A 6 15.69 28.28 -22.15
C ALA A 6 15.94 26.77 -21.99
N LYS A 7 17.04 26.38 -21.33
CA LYS A 7 17.34 24.97 -21.03
C LYS A 7 16.36 24.35 -20.05
N PHE A 8 15.93 25.06 -19.02
CA PHE A 8 14.88 24.57 -18.09
C PHE A 8 13.51 24.42 -18.76
N ARG A 9 13.20 25.23 -19.78
CA ARG A 9 11.95 25.11 -20.54
C ARG A 9 11.93 23.86 -21.43
N ASP A 10 13.07 23.48 -22.00
CA ASP A 10 13.22 22.31 -22.86
C ASP A 10 13.61 21.04 -22.05
N ASP A 11 13.61 21.11 -20.70
CA ASP A 11 13.98 20.00 -19.82
C ASP A 11 12.74 19.17 -19.44
N GLU A 12 12.53 18.06 -20.14
CA GLU A 12 11.46 17.10 -19.83
C GLU A 12 11.73 16.25 -18.58
N ASN A 13 12.95 16.25 -18.02
CA ASN A 13 13.25 15.40 -16.84
C ASN A 13 12.36 15.75 -15.64
N GLY A 14 11.96 17.02 -15.48
CA GLY A 14 10.99 17.45 -14.46
C GLY A 14 9.56 17.01 -14.77
N ALA A 15 9.15 17.03 -16.04
CA ALA A 15 7.86 16.50 -16.48
C ALA A 15 7.80 14.98 -16.29
N THR A 16 8.87 14.26 -16.62
CA THR A 16 9.01 12.82 -16.39
C THR A 16 8.95 12.47 -14.90
N ALA A 17 9.50 13.30 -14.01
CA ALA A 17 9.41 13.10 -12.56
C ALA A 17 7.97 13.18 -12.03
N ILE A 18 7.11 14.01 -12.60
CA ILE A 18 5.70 14.11 -12.17
C ILE A 18 4.88 12.90 -12.61
N GLU A 19 5.19 12.32 -13.77
CA GLU A 19 4.53 11.14 -14.31
C GLU A 19 4.87 9.89 -13.48
N TYR A 20 6.15 9.63 -13.24
CA TYR A 20 6.57 8.54 -12.37
C TYR A 20 6.16 8.77 -10.92
N GLY A 21 6.14 10.03 -10.45
CA GLY A 21 5.59 10.39 -9.15
C GLY A 21 4.11 10.04 -9.01
N LEU A 22 3.30 10.29 -10.04
CA LEU A 22 1.88 9.93 -10.06
C LEU A 22 1.68 8.41 -10.09
N ILE A 23 2.48 7.67 -10.86
CA ILE A 23 2.43 6.20 -10.89
C ILE A 23 2.73 5.63 -9.50
N VAL A 24 3.79 6.10 -8.84
CA VAL A 24 4.14 5.65 -7.48
C VAL A 24 3.04 6.00 -6.47
N ALA A 25 2.43 7.17 -6.58
CA ALA A 25 1.30 7.57 -5.72
C ALA A 25 0.11 6.61 -5.90
N LEU A 26 -0.24 6.25 -7.14
CA LEU A 26 -1.33 5.30 -7.42
C LEU A 26 -1.00 3.88 -6.93
N ILE A 27 0.24 3.43 -7.08
CA ILE A 27 0.70 2.14 -6.52
C ILE A 27 0.59 2.16 -4.99
N GLY A 28 1.00 3.26 -4.34
CA GLY A 28 0.87 3.45 -2.89
C GLY A 28 -0.57 3.32 -2.41
N ILE A 29 -1.52 3.96 -3.10
CA ILE A 29 -2.95 3.86 -2.78
C ILE A 29 -3.46 2.43 -2.96
N ALA A 30 -3.13 1.77 -4.07
CA ALA A 30 -3.51 0.39 -4.31
C ALA A 30 -2.96 -0.57 -3.23
N MET A 31 -1.71 -0.37 -2.82
CA MET A 31 -1.09 -1.15 -1.73
C MET A 31 -1.83 -0.94 -0.40
N MET A 32 -2.18 0.30 -0.05
CA MET A 32 -2.95 0.57 1.18
C MET A 32 -4.29 -0.19 1.18
N VAL A 33 -5.01 -0.21 0.06
CA VAL A 33 -6.27 -0.96 -0.06
C VAL A 33 -6.02 -2.47 0.07
N GLY A 34 -5.01 -3.00 -0.61
CA GLY A 34 -4.65 -4.42 -0.52
C GLY A 34 -4.27 -4.86 0.89
N LEU A 35 -3.51 -4.04 1.61
CA LEU A 35 -3.08 -4.32 2.98
C LEU A 35 -4.26 -4.40 3.96
N ASN A 36 -5.31 -3.59 3.78
CA ASN A 36 -6.53 -3.69 4.60
C ASN A 36 -7.21 -5.06 4.44
N GLY A 37 -7.27 -5.60 3.22
CA GLY A 37 -7.80 -6.95 2.96
C GLY A 37 -6.98 -8.04 3.65
N VAL A 38 -5.65 -7.97 3.55
CA VAL A 38 -4.73 -8.91 4.21
C VAL A 38 -4.86 -8.84 5.73
N ALA A 39 -4.94 -7.63 6.30
CA ALA A 39 -5.11 -7.43 7.74
C ALA A 39 -6.43 -8.04 8.24
N GLY A 40 -7.54 -7.81 7.51
CA GLY A 40 -8.83 -8.39 7.84
C GLY A 40 -8.82 -9.93 7.80
N ALA A 41 -8.27 -10.52 6.75
CA ALA A 41 -8.16 -11.97 6.63
C ALA A 41 -7.30 -12.58 7.76
N THR A 42 -6.19 -11.92 8.10
CA THR A 42 -5.29 -12.35 9.18
C THR A 42 -5.98 -12.31 10.54
N ASN A 43 -6.69 -11.22 10.84
CA ASN A 43 -7.45 -11.11 12.09
C ASN A 43 -8.53 -12.20 12.17
N ASN A 44 -9.29 -12.42 11.10
CA ASN A 44 -10.33 -13.45 11.08
C ASN A 44 -9.75 -14.85 11.32
N MET A 45 -8.60 -15.17 10.72
CA MET A 45 -7.90 -16.43 10.93
C MET A 45 -7.51 -16.61 12.41
N TRP A 46 -6.93 -15.58 13.04
CA TRP A 46 -6.53 -15.65 14.45
C TRP A 46 -7.73 -15.74 15.40
N THR A 47 -8.80 -15.01 15.15
CA THR A 47 -10.05 -15.12 15.90
C THR A 47 -10.61 -16.53 15.81
N TYR A 48 -10.68 -17.10 14.61
CA TYR A 48 -11.16 -18.46 14.42
C TYR A 48 -10.34 -19.50 15.20
N VAL A 49 -9.01 -19.38 15.18
CA VAL A 49 -8.12 -20.27 15.95
C VAL A 49 -8.33 -20.09 17.46
N ALA A 50 -8.45 -18.85 17.95
CA ALA A 50 -8.68 -18.56 19.35
C ALA A 50 -10.02 -19.13 19.85
N ASP A 51 -11.09 -18.96 19.07
CA ASP A 51 -12.42 -19.47 19.37
C ASP A 51 -12.41 -21.00 19.39
N SER A 52 -11.85 -21.63 18.36
CA SER A 52 -11.75 -23.10 18.26
C SER A 52 -10.95 -23.70 19.42
N THR A 53 -9.87 -23.04 19.84
CA THR A 53 -9.05 -23.50 20.97
C THR A 53 -9.82 -23.35 22.28
N THR A 54 -10.57 -22.25 22.46
CA THR A 54 -11.41 -22.02 23.64
C THR A 54 -12.52 -23.06 23.75
N GLU A 55 -13.20 -23.35 22.64
CA GLU A 55 -14.21 -24.41 22.59
C GLU A 55 -13.64 -25.78 22.93
N ALA A 56 -12.46 -26.12 22.39
CA ALA A 56 -11.80 -27.40 22.65
C ALA A 56 -11.43 -27.54 24.13
N MET A 57 -10.91 -26.48 24.76
CA MET A 57 -10.61 -26.47 26.19
C MET A 57 -11.86 -26.68 27.04
N GLN A 58 -12.97 -25.99 26.71
CA GLN A 58 -14.25 -26.14 27.43
C GLN A 58 -14.85 -27.55 27.31
N LYS A 59 -14.72 -28.20 26.15
CA LYS A 59 -15.23 -29.57 25.94
C LYS A 59 -14.41 -30.64 26.65
N SER A 60 -13.19 -30.32 27.08
CA SER A 60 -12.25 -31.28 27.69
C SER A 60 -12.26 -31.30 29.22
N GLY A 61 -12.95 -30.37 29.87
CA GLY A 61 -13.16 -30.33 31.33
C GLY A 61 -14.58 -30.72 31.71
#